data_AF-A0A2V8ML80-F1
#
_entry.id   AF-A0A2V8ML80-F1
#
_cell.length_a   1.000
_cell.length_b   1.000
_cell.length_c   1.000
_cell.angle_alpha   90.00
_cell.angle_beta   90.00
_cell.angle_gamma   90.00
#
_symmetry.space_group_name_H-M   'P 1'
#
loop_
_entity.id
_entity.type
_entity.pdbx_description
1 polymer ?
#
loop_
_entity_poly.entity_id
_entity_poly.type
_entity_poly.pdbx_seq_one_letter_code
_entity_poly.pdbx_strand_id
1 'polypeptide(L)'
;NNQGVWANLESYCRSLVTSGDELYIISGGQGLQYYIANGHVAVPANTWKVIIVLANGSNDVSRVTTTTRTIAVVIPNSGTINSDWRTYRVSVDQVEAITGFDFFSNVPVSIQNVIEARVDNQ
;
A
#
# COMPACT_ATOMS: atom_id res chain seq x y z
N ASN A 1 8.30 13.83 0.98
CA ASN A 1 7.48 12.68 0.51
C ASN A 1 8.18 11.87 -0.59
N ASN A 2 8.30 12.38 -1.82
CA ASN A 2 8.74 11.59 -2.99
C ASN A 2 10.16 10.98 -2.92
N GLN A 3 11.21 11.81 -2.78
CA GLN A 3 12.63 11.36 -2.83
C GLN A 3 13.12 10.66 -1.55
N GLY A 4 12.26 10.49 -0.55
CA GLY A 4 12.61 9.88 0.75
C GLY A 4 11.77 8.65 0.99
N VAL A 5 10.80 8.78 1.91
CA VAL A 5 9.95 7.68 2.37
C VAL A 5 9.29 6.87 1.25
N TRP A 6 8.79 7.53 0.20
CA TRP A 6 8.11 6.85 -0.90
C TRP A 6 9.09 6.05 -1.75
N ALA A 7 10.21 6.66 -2.15
CA ALA A 7 11.29 5.99 -2.86
C ALA A 7 11.90 4.83 -2.06
N ASN A 8 11.96 4.93 -0.72
CA ASN A 8 12.42 3.86 0.16
C ASN A 8 11.47 2.66 0.14
N LEU A 9 10.16 2.88 0.19
CA LEU A 9 9.17 1.81 0.04
C LEU A 9 9.26 1.17 -1.35
N GLU A 10 9.37 1.96 -2.41
CA GLU A 10 9.51 1.43 -3.78
C GLU A 10 10.80 0.61 -3.95
N SER A 11 11.89 1.04 -3.33
CA SER A 11 13.16 0.29 -3.32
C SER A 11 13.01 -1.02 -2.55
N TYR A 12 12.26 -1.02 -1.46
CA TYR A 12 11.94 -2.24 -0.73
C TYR A 12 11.11 -3.22 -1.57
N CYS A 13 10.06 -2.74 -2.26
CA CYS A 13 9.28 -3.56 -3.20
C CYS A 13 10.19 -4.20 -4.26
N ARG A 14 11.12 -3.44 -4.84
CA ARG A 14 12.10 -3.98 -5.82
C ARG A 14 13.01 -5.04 -5.22
N SER A 15 13.40 -4.89 -3.95
CA SER A 15 14.22 -5.90 -3.27
C SER A 15 13.47 -7.23 -3.10
N LEU A 16 12.18 -7.21 -2.75
CA LEU A 16 11.34 -8.42 -2.66
C LEU A 16 11.25 -9.13 -4.02
N VAL A 17 10.99 -8.37 -5.09
CA VAL A 17 10.96 -8.93 -6.45
C VAL A 17 12.31 -9.54 -6.84
N THR A 18 13.41 -8.86 -6.52
CA THR A 18 14.77 -9.37 -6.77
C THR A 18 15.06 -10.65 -5.99
N SER A 19 14.45 -10.81 -4.80
CA SER A 19 14.54 -12.01 -3.98
C SER A 19 13.64 -13.17 -4.45
N GLY A 20 12.85 -12.98 -5.52
CA GLY A 20 12.02 -14.02 -6.12
C GLY A 20 10.53 -13.94 -5.80
N ASP A 21 10.08 -12.86 -5.15
CA ASP A 21 8.66 -12.61 -4.94
C ASP A 21 7.99 -11.96 -6.18
N GLU A 22 6.67 -12.04 -6.19
CA GLU A 22 5.76 -11.34 -7.08
C GLU A 22 4.84 -10.44 -6.25
N LEU A 23 4.71 -9.17 -6.65
CA LEU A 23 3.98 -8.16 -5.88
C LEU A 23 2.83 -7.61 -6.71
N TYR A 24 1.63 -7.56 -6.12
CA TYR A 24 0.53 -6.74 -6.63
C TYR A 24 0.42 -5.47 -5.80
N ILE A 25 0.51 -4.31 -6.47
CA ILE A 25 0.61 -3.00 -5.82
C ILE A 25 -0.52 -2.11 -6.34
N ILE A 26 -1.28 -1.51 -5.42
CA ILE A 26 -2.28 -0.48 -5.72
C ILE A 26 -1.93 0.75 -4.87
N SER A 27 -1.94 1.93 -5.46
CA SER A 27 -1.59 3.17 -4.75
C SER A 27 -2.35 4.38 -5.28
N GLY A 28 -2.49 5.39 -4.44
CA GLY A 28 -3.15 6.65 -4.81
C GLY A 28 -2.91 7.77 -3.81
N GLY A 29 -3.58 8.90 -4.06
CA GLY A 29 -3.70 10.00 -3.11
C GLY A 29 -5.06 9.97 -2.41
N GLN A 30 -5.14 10.52 -1.20
CA GLN A 30 -6.41 10.69 -0.48
C GLN A 30 -6.49 12.04 0.22
N GLY A 31 -7.69 12.62 0.25
CA GLY A 31 -7.96 13.95 0.77
C GLY A 31 -7.46 15.06 -0.16
N LEU A 32 -7.75 16.31 0.21
CA LEU A 32 -7.33 17.51 -0.53
C LEU A 32 -6.52 18.39 0.41
N GLN A 33 -5.34 18.81 -0.02
CA GLN A 33 -4.53 19.80 0.71
C GLN A 33 -4.68 21.20 0.09
N TYR A 34 -4.50 21.30 -1.23
CA TYR A 34 -4.69 22.51 -2.03
C TYR A 34 -4.74 22.15 -3.52
N TYR A 35 -5.00 23.13 -4.38
CA TYR A 35 -4.90 22.96 -5.83
C TYR A 35 -3.65 23.65 -6.38
N ILE A 36 -3.10 23.09 -7.45
CA ILE A 36 -2.07 23.71 -8.29
C ILE A 36 -2.55 23.81 -9.74
N ALA A 37 -1.70 24.34 -10.62
CA ALA A 37 -1.98 24.48 -12.04
C ALA A 37 -3.33 25.19 -12.31
N ASN A 38 -3.53 26.36 -11.71
CA ASN A 38 -4.75 27.16 -11.83
C ASN A 38 -6.03 26.39 -11.44
N GLY A 39 -5.97 25.52 -10.43
CA GLY A 39 -7.15 24.79 -9.94
C GLY A 39 -7.38 23.44 -10.60
N HIS A 40 -6.61 23.06 -11.61
CA HIS A 40 -6.85 21.83 -12.39
C HIS A 40 -6.28 20.57 -11.73
N VAL A 41 -5.36 20.71 -10.78
CA VAL A 41 -4.71 19.57 -10.12
C VAL A 41 -4.91 19.66 -8.62
N ALA A 42 -5.71 18.75 -8.07
CA ALA A 42 -5.85 18.55 -6.64
C ALA A 42 -4.60 17.88 -6.08
N VAL A 43 -3.95 18.51 -5.10
CA VAL A 43 -2.82 17.92 -4.38
C VAL A 43 -3.38 17.14 -3.19
N PRO A 44 -3.08 15.83 -3.08
CA PRO A 44 -3.65 15.01 -2.03
C PRO A 44 -3.03 15.34 -0.68
N ALA A 45 -3.80 15.20 0.40
CA ALA A 45 -3.30 15.38 1.76
C ALA A 45 -2.41 14.20 2.22
N ASN A 46 -2.70 13.00 1.71
CA ASN A 46 -1.95 11.78 1.99
C ASN A 46 -1.72 11.00 0.70
N THR A 47 -0.63 10.23 0.65
CA THR A 47 -0.42 9.17 -0.33
C THR A 47 -0.53 7.82 0.37
N TRP A 48 -1.14 6.84 -0.29
CA TRP A 48 -1.33 5.50 0.26
C TRP A 48 -0.89 4.44 -0.74
N LYS A 49 -0.50 3.27 -0.22
CA LYS A 49 -0.13 2.10 -1.03
C LYS A 49 -0.52 0.84 -0.27
N VAL A 50 -1.14 -0.10 -0.96
CA VAL A 50 -1.43 -1.46 -0.50
C VAL A 50 -0.70 -2.45 -1.41
N ILE A 51 -0.10 -3.46 -0.81
CA ILE A 51 0.78 -4.42 -1.47
C ILE A 51 0.43 -5.81 -0.94
N ILE A 52 0.23 -6.78 -1.83
CA ILE A 52 0.27 -8.20 -1.48
C ILE A 52 1.59 -8.80 -1.99
N VAL A 53 2.24 -9.62 -1.16
CA VAL A 53 3.52 -10.27 -1.49
C VAL A 53 3.28 -11.77 -1.63
N LEU A 54 3.59 -12.31 -2.80
CA LEU A 54 3.46 -13.73 -3.13
C LEU A 54 4.80 -14.30 -3.55
N ALA A 55 5.06 -15.56 -3.23
CA ALA A 55 6.09 -16.29 -3.95
C ALA A 55 5.71 -16.39 -5.44
N ASN A 56 6.69 -16.20 -6.32
CA ASN A 56 6.46 -16.27 -7.77
C ASN A 56 5.88 -17.64 -8.17
N GLY A 57 4.88 -17.64 -9.06
CA GLY A 57 4.19 -18.84 -9.51
C GLY A 57 3.09 -18.54 -10.51
N SER A 58 2.19 -19.51 -10.73
CA SER A 58 1.00 -19.37 -11.59
C SER A 58 -0.29 -19.61 -10.82
N ASN A 59 -1.40 -19.01 -11.28
CA ASN A 59 -2.72 -19.01 -10.62
C ASN A 59 -2.77 -18.18 -9.32
N ASP A 60 -2.49 -16.89 -9.41
CA ASP A 60 -2.05 -16.06 -8.27
C ASP A 60 -3.09 -15.93 -7.16
N VAL A 61 -4.36 -15.73 -7.50
CA VAL A 61 -5.46 -15.68 -6.52
C VAL A 61 -5.51 -16.94 -5.66
N SER A 62 -5.24 -18.12 -6.24
CA SER A 62 -5.26 -19.40 -5.52
C SER A 62 -4.10 -19.59 -4.54
N ARG A 63 -3.02 -18.81 -4.68
CA ARG A 63 -1.86 -18.82 -3.76
C ARG A 63 -2.04 -17.88 -2.58
N VAL A 64 -3.05 -17.00 -2.61
CA VAL A 64 -3.35 -16.13 -1.47
C VAL A 64 -3.97 -16.97 -0.36
N THR A 65 -3.39 -16.88 0.82
CA THR A 65 -3.82 -17.60 2.03
C THR A 65 -3.92 -16.63 3.20
N THR A 66 -4.47 -17.08 4.32
CA THR A 66 -4.53 -16.29 5.55
C THR A 66 -3.16 -15.96 6.14
N THR A 67 -2.07 -16.53 5.62
CA THR A 67 -0.68 -16.21 6.01
C THR A 67 0.05 -15.36 4.98
N THR A 68 -0.58 -15.05 3.84
CA THR A 68 0.01 -14.18 2.82
C THR A 68 0.28 -12.80 3.41
N ARG A 69 1.48 -12.27 3.13
CA ARG A 69 1.91 -10.98 3.64
C ARG A 69 1.25 -9.85 2.84
N THR A 70 0.64 -8.93 3.57
CA THR A 70 0.13 -7.65 3.07
C THR A 70 0.92 -6.52 3.69
N ILE A 71 1.19 -5.46 2.94
CA ILE A 71 1.82 -4.23 3.43
C ILE A 71 0.94 -3.08 3.01
N ALA A 72 0.52 -2.24 3.97
CA ALA A 72 -0.22 -1.03 3.70
C ALA A 72 0.42 0.17 4.42
N VAL A 73 0.45 1.33 3.75
CA VAL A 73 0.94 2.59 4.33
C VAL A 73 0.00 3.75 3.98
N VAL A 74 -0.08 4.72 4.88
CA VAL A 74 -0.71 6.03 4.65
C VAL A 74 0.28 7.10 5.10
N ILE A 75 0.83 7.84 4.14
CA ILE A 75 1.93 8.78 4.35
C ILE A 75 1.43 10.21 4.10
N PRO A 76 1.60 11.13 5.06
CA PRO A 76 1.28 12.54 4.85
C PRO A 76 2.05 13.13 3.66
N ASN A 77 1.36 13.89 2.81
CA ASN A 77 1.98 14.58 1.69
C ASN A 77 2.65 15.89 2.15
N SER A 78 3.68 15.76 2.99
CA SER A 78 4.41 16.86 3.60
C SER A 78 5.90 16.86 3.24
N GLY A 79 6.50 18.04 3.32
CA GLY A 79 7.95 18.26 3.17
C GLY A 79 8.76 17.78 4.37
N THR A 80 8.15 17.73 5.57
CA THR A 80 8.81 17.29 6.80
C THR A 80 8.17 16.00 7.28
N ILE A 81 8.81 14.87 6.98
CA ILE A 81 8.32 13.52 7.30
C ILE A 81 9.49 12.60 7.62
N ASN A 82 9.26 11.60 8.48
CA ASN A 82 10.21 10.49 8.69
C ASN A 82 10.50 9.76 7.37
N SER A 83 11.76 9.42 7.12
CA SER A 83 12.21 8.70 5.92
C SER A 83 11.97 7.18 5.98
N ASP A 84 11.76 6.62 7.18
CA ASP A 84 11.38 5.22 7.35
C ASP A 84 9.87 5.04 7.13
N TRP A 85 9.53 4.41 6.00
CA TRP A 85 8.15 4.16 5.61
C TRP A 85 7.42 3.24 6.58
N ARG A 86 8.14 2.42 7.35
CA ARG A 86 7.56 1.48 8.33
C ARG A 86 6.82 2.17 9.45
N THR A 87 7.15 3.43 9.72
CA THR A 87 6.49 4.27 10.73
C THR A 87 5.07 4.68 10.34
N TYR A 88 4.71 4.51 9.05
CA TYR A 88 3.39 4.85 8.50
C TYR A 88 2.57 3.61 8.14
N ARG A 89 2.94 2.44 8.65
CA ARG A 89 2.21 1.19 8.41
C ARG A 89 0.83 1.24 9.03
N VAL A 90 -0.13 0.76 8.27
CA VAL A 90 -1.52 0.56 8.65
C VAL A 90 -1.98 -0.81 8.16
N SER A 91 -3.20 -1.19 8.52
CA SER A 91 -3.91 -2.32 7.92
C SER A 91 -4.48 -1.93 6.56
N VAL A 92 -4.82 -2.91 5.73
CA VAL A 92 -5.51 -2.64 4.45
C VAL A 92 -6.91 -2.10 4.74
N ASP A 93 -7.61 -2.64 5.75
CA ASP A 93 -8.90 -2.15 6.25
C ASP A 93 -8.87 -0.64 6.54
N GLN A 94 -7.78 -0.12 7.10
CA GLN A 94 -7.63 1.31 7.36
C GLN A 94 -7.50 2.13 6.07
N VAL A 95 -6.91 1.58 5.01
CA VAL A 95 -6.86 2.23 3.69
C VAL A 95 -8.24 2.18 3.03
N GLU A 96 -8.98 1.08 3.14
CA GLU A 96 -10.36 0.98 2.68
C GLU A 96 -11.26 2.00 3.39
N ALA A 97 -11.15 2.12 4.70
CA ALA A 97 -11.92 3.07 5.49
C ALA A 97 -11.74 4.53 5.04
N ILE A 98 -10.54 4.91 4.57
CA ILE A 98 -10.29 6.28 4.09
C ILE A 98 -10.59 6.48 2.60
N THR A 99 -10.60 5.41 1.80
CA THR A 99 -10.78 5.50 0.33
C THR A 99 -12.19 5.12 -0.14
N GLY A 100 -12.89 4.26 0.60
CA GLY A 100 -14.14 3.63 0.20
C GLY A 100 -13.97 2.50 -0.82
N PHE A 101 -12.74 2.05 -1.08
CA PHE A 101 -12.47 0.92 -1.97
C PHE A 101 -12.53 -0.43 -1.23
N ASP A 102 -12.72 -1.49 -2.01
CA ASP A 102 -12.59 -2.91 -1.63
C ASP A 102 -11.36 -3.46 -2.37
N PHE A 103 -10.25 -3.61 -1.64
CA PHE A 103 -8.98 -4.08 -2.18
C PHE A 103 -8.94 -5.60 -2.19
N PHE A 104 -8.11 -6.15 -3.09
CA PHE A 104 -7.97 -7.61 -3.24
C PHE A 104 -9.30 -8.36 -3.41
N SER A 105 -10.33 -7.70 -3.94
CA SER A 105 -11.71 -8.20 -4.05
C SER A 105 -11.89 -9.54 -4.79
N ASN A 106 -10.88 -9.98 -5.55
CA ASN A 106 -10.84 -11.31 -6.18
C ASN A 106 -10.44 -12.44 -5.21
N VAL A 107 -9.85 -12.12 -4.05
CA VAL A 107 -9.47 -13.07 -3.00
C VAL A 107 -10.74 -13.48 -2.23
N PRO A 108 -10.90 -14.73 -1.77
CA PRO A 108 -12.05 -15.10 -0.93
C PRO A 108 -12.17 -14.24 0.32
N VAL A 109 -13.39 -13.79 0.65
CA VAL A 109 -13.69 -12.91 1.80
C VAL A 109 -13.15 -13.44 3.13
N SER A 110 -13.18 -14.76 3.35
CA SER A 110 -12.64 -15.36 4.58
C SER A 110 -11.12 -15.17 4.72
N ILE A 111 -10.40 -15.01 3.61
CA ILE A 111 -8.96 -14.73 3.60
C ILE A 111 -8.72 -13.22 3.69
N GLN A 112 -9.48 -12.40 2.94
CA GLN A 112 -9.46 -10.93 3.02
C GLN A 112 -9.59 -10.46 4.48
N ASN A 113 -10.63 -10.89 5.18
CA ASN A 113 -10.89 -10.57 6.60
C ASN A 113 -9.70 -10.82 7.53
N VAL A 114 -8.77 -11.70 7.15
CA VAL A 114 -7.58 -12.03 7.95
C VAL A 114 -6.37 -11.24 7.51
N ILE A 115 -6.10 -11.13 6.21
CA ILE A 115 -4.91 -10.46 5.70
C ILE A 115 -5.06 -8.94 5.69
N GLU A 116 -6.27 -8.42 5.58
CA GLU A 116 -6.54 -6.99 5.47
C GLU A 116 -6.60 -6.30 6.82
N ALA A 117 -7.05 -6.99 7.86
CA ALA A 117 -7.10 -6.51 9.24
C ALA A 117 -5.72 -6.40 9.94
N ARG A 118 -4.67 -7.00 9.36
CA ARG A 118 -3.33 -7.04 9.97
C ARG A 118 -2.49 -5.85 9.55
N VAL A 119 -1.72 -5.33 10.49
CA VAL A 119 -0.62 -4.39 10.22
C VAL A 119 0.67 -5.20 10.05
N ASP A 120 1.37 -5.00 8.93
CA ASP A 120 2.69 -5.60 8.70
C ASP A 120 3.67 -5.23 9.83
N ASN A 121 4.47 -6.20 10.27
CA ASN A 121 5.40 -6.03 11.39
C ASN A 121 6.85 -6.44 11.08
N GLN A 122 7.17 -6.68 9.81
CA GLN A 122 8.52 -7.09 9.35
C GLN A 122 9.47 -5.92 9.01
#